data_AF-A0A960T7A0-F1
#
_entry.id   AF-A0A960T7A0-F1
#
_cell.length_a   1.000
_cell.length_b   1.000
_cell.length_c   1.000
_cell.angle_alpha   90.00
_cell.angle_beta   90.00
_cell.angle_gamma   90.00
#
_symmetry.space_group_name_H-M   'P 1'
#
loop_
_entity.id
_entity.type
_entity.pdbx_description
1 polymer ?
#
loop_
_entity_poly.entity_id
_entity_poly.type
_entity_poly.pdbx_seq_one_letter_code
_entity_poly.pdbx_strand_id
1 'polypeptide(L)' 'SVILQVASYRLRNQRRVFLCAPLHHHYEYKGWPETKVVLRFWIVSLLLALLALASLKFQ' A
#
# COMPACT_ATOMS: atom_id res chain seq x y z
N SER A 1 -1.89 2.24 -4.67
CA SER A 1 -1.33 3.60 -4.57
C SER A 1 -1.00 4.24 -5.91
N VAL A 2 -0.48 3.49 -6.90
CA VAL A 2 -0.15 4.03 -8.24
C VAL A 2 -1.38 4.64 -8.93
N ILE A 3 -2.53 3.96 -8.90
CA ILE A 3 -3.78 4.49 -9.48
C ILE A 3 -4.19 5.80 -8.82
N LEU A 4 -4.05 5.91 -7.49
CA LEU A 4 -4.36 7.11 -6.70
C LEU A 4 -3.39 8.26 -7.00
N GLN A 5 -2.10 7.95 -7.17
CA GLN A 5 -1.05 8.89 -7.57
C GLN A 5 -1.32 9.45 -8.98
N VAL A 6 -1.61 8.58 -9.95
CA VAL A 6 -1.90 8.94 -11.35
C VAL A 6 -3.21 9.72 -11.44
N ALA A 7 -4.27 9.27 -10.77
CA ALA A 7 -5.55 9.98 -10.74
C ALA A 7 -5.42 11.39 -10.16
N SER A 8 -4.70 11.56 -9.04
CA SER A 8 -4.47 12.90 -8.46
C SER A 8 -3.63 13.79 -9.38
N TYR A 9 -2.62 13.23 -10.06
CA TYR A 9 -1.78 14.00 -10.98
C TYR A 9 -2.59 14.53 -12.18
N ARG A 10 -3.55 13.74 -12.67
CA ARG A 10 -4.43 14.13 -13.77
C ARG A 10 -5.57 15.06 -13.35
N LEU A 11 -6.13 14.90 -12.14
CA LEU A 11 -7.30 15.67 -11.68
C LEU A 11 -6.95 16.95 -10.92
N ARG A 12 -5.78 17.03 -10.26
CA ARG A 12 -5.38 18.17 -9.40
C ARG A 12 -4.18 18.94 -9.93
N ASN A 13 -4.05 19.09 -11.25
CA ASN A 13 -2.95 19.84 -11.89
C ASN A 13 -1.58 19.45 -11.32
N GLN A 14 -1.18 18.20 -11.52
CA GLN A 14 0.16 17.68 -11.17
C GLN A 14 0.50 17.64 -9.67
N ARG A 15 -0.47 17.79 -8.76
CA ARG A 15 -0.22 17.58 -7.32
C ARG A 15 -0.11 16.10 -6.98
N ARG A 16 1.07 15.71 -6.50
CA ARG A 16 1.39 14.35 -6.00
C ARG A 16 0.86 14.17 -4.57
N VAL A 17 0.25 13.02 -4.30
CA VAL A 17 -0.28 12.66 -2.95
C VAL A 17 0.76 11.91 -2.13
N PHE A 18 1.55 11.05 -2.78
CA PHE A 18 2.68 10.36 -2.17
C PHE A 18 4.01 10.93 -2.71
N LEU A 19 5.05 10.95 -1.87
CA LEU A 19 6.41 11.35 -2.27
C LEU A 19 6.91 10.55 -3.48
N CYS A 20 6.62 9.26 -3.49
CA CYS A 20 6.81 8.36 -4.62
C CYS A 20 5.76 7.25 -4.56
N ALA A 21 5.36 6.70 -5.70
CA ALA A 21 4.54 5.50 -5.77
C ALA A 21 5.37 4.45 -6.52
N PRO A 22 5.39 3.17 -6.09
CA PRO A 22 4.42 2.47 -5.21
C PRO A 22 4.60 2.70 -3.69
N LEU A 23 3.67 2.15 -2.89
CA LEU A 23 3.64 2.38 -1.42
C LEU A 23 4.87 1.84 -0.67
N HIS A 24 5.45 0.70 -1.07
CA HIS A 24 6.63 0.16 -0.39
C HIS A 24 7.83 1.12 -0.54
N HIS A 25 8.01 1.69 -1.73
CA HIS A 25 9.05 2.68 -2.03
C HIS A 25 8.82 4.00 -1.29
N HIS A 26 7.56 4.36 -1.01
CA HIS A 26 7.26 5.50 -0.15
C HIS A 26 7.80 5.33 1.27
N TYR A 27 7.78 4.12 1.82
CA TYR A 27 8.33 3.84 3.14
C TYR A 27 9.85 3.76 3.15
N GLU A 28 10.47 3.25 2.09
CA GLU A 28 11.93 3.31 1.91
C GLU A 28 12.45 4.75 1.87
N TYR A 29 11.78 5.62 1.11
CA TYR A 29 12.14 7.04 1.04
C TYR A 29 11.93 7.80 2.36
N LYS A 30 11.14 7.22 3.28
CA LYS A 30 10.96 7.71 4.66
C LYS A 30 12.06 7.21 5.61
N GLY A 31 13.08 6.50 5.09
CA GLY A 31 14.22 5.98 5.84
C GLY A 31 13.98 4.62 6.49
N TRP A 32 12.98 3.85 6.03
CA TRP A 32 12.76 2.51 6.59
C TRP A 32 13.58 1.48 5.82
N PRO A 33 14.25 0.55 6.52
CA PRO A 33 14.93 -0.56 5.87
C PRO A 33 13.92 -1.47 5.17
N GLU A 34 14.26 -1.89 3.96
CA GLU A 34 13.40 -2.70 3.07
C GLU A 34 12.77 -3.90 3.81
N THR A 35 13.58 -4.64 4.56
CA THR A 35 13.14 -5.81 5.33
C THR A 35 12.02 -5.49 6.31
N LYS A 36 12.05 -4.31 6.94
CA LYS A 36 11.04 -3.86 7.92
C LYS A 36 9.71 -3.53 7.24
N VAL A 37 9.75 -3.00 6.02
CA VAL A 37 8.56 -2.71 5.22
C VAL A 37 7.92 -4.03 4.76
N VAL A 38 8.72 -4.96 4.24
CA VAL A 38 8.24 -6.27 3.76
C VAL A 38 7.54 -7.05 4.87
N LEU A 39 8.17 -7.15 6.05
CA LEU A 39 7.58 -7.88 7.19
C LEU A 39 6.24 -7.29 7.64
N ARG A 40 6.10 -5.96 7.64
CA ARG A 40 4.83 -5.31 8.00
C ARG A 40 3.74 -5.55 6.96
N PHE A 41 4.09 -5.53 5.68
CA PHE A 41 3.16 -5.89 4.61
C PHE A 41 2.70 -7.34 4.73
N TRP A 42 3.59 -8.27 5.10
CA TRP A 42 3.22 -9.66 5.34
C TRP A 42 2.20 -9.84 6.47
N ILE A 43 2.37 -9.13 7.59
CA ILE A 43 1.40 -9.17 8.70
C ILE A 43 0.01 -8.72 8.22
N VAL A 44 -0.05 -7.63 7.46
CA VAL A 44 -1.31 -7.12 6.90
C VAL A 44 -1.91 -8.12 5.90
N SER A 45 -1.10 -8.68 5.00
CA SER A 45 -1.54 -9.71 4.05
C SER A 45 -2.11 -10.95 4.76
N LEU A 46 -1.46 -11.41 5.83
CA LEU A 46 -1.94 -12.55 6.61
C LEU A 46 -3.29 -12.24 7.28
N LEU A 47 -3.44 -11.05 7.88
CA LEU A 47 -4.70 -10.61 8.47
C LEU A 47 -5.82 -10.55 7.43
N LEU A 48 -5.57 -9.97 6.25
CA LEU A 48 -6.55 -9.93 5.17
C LEU A 48 -6.88 -11.33 4.64
N ALA A 49 -5.91 -12.24 4.56
CA ALA A 49 -6.13 -13.61 4.15
C ALA A 49 -7.02 -14.36 5.16
N LEU A 50 -6.78 -14.18 6.45
CA LEU A 50 -7.63 -14.74 7.50
C LEU A 50 -9.06 -14.18 7.45
N LEU A 51 -9.21 -12.87 7.21
CA LEU A 51 -10.53 -12.26 7.00
C LEU A 51 -11.22 -12.83 5.77
N ALA A 52 -10.52 -13.00 4.65
CA ALA A 52 -11.07 -13.60 3.44
C ALA A 52 -11.55 -15.05 3.67
N LEU A 53 -10.76 -15.84 4.40
CA LEU A 53 -11.14 -17.21 4.80
C LEU A 53 -12.33 -17.22 5.75
N ALA A 54 -12.41 -16.28 6.70
CA ALA A 54 -13.55 -16.16 7.60
C ALA A 54 -14.83 -15.76 6.86
N SER A 55 -14.75 -14.82 5.92
CA SER A 55 -15.87 -14.41 5.07
C SER A 55 -16.39 -15.55 4.19
N LEU A 56 -15.53 -16.51 3.79
CA LEU A 56 -15.94 -17.66 2.99
C LEU A 56 -16.94 -18.57 3.72
N LYS A 57 -16.87 -18.64 5.05
CA LYS A 57 -17.83 -19.41 5.88
C LYS A 57 -19.15 -18.69 6.15
N PHE A 58 -19.23 -17.39 5.84
CA PHE A 58 -20.45 -16.59 5.96
C PHE A 58 -21.37 -16.70 4.74
N GLN A 59 -20.94 -17.44 3.71
CA GLN A 59 -21.73 -17.81 2.54
C GLN A 59 -22.24 -19.24 2.70
#